data_AF-A0A7W1L7R9-F1
#
_entry.id   AF-A0A7W1L7R9-F1
#
_cell.length_a   1.000
_cell.length_b   1.000
_cell.length_c   1.000
_cell.angle_alpha   90.00
_cell.angle_beta   90.00
_cell.angle_gamma   90.00
#
_symmetry.space_group_name_H-M   'P 1'
#
loop_
_entity.id
_entity.type
_entity.pdbx_description
1 polymer ?
#
loop_
_entity_poly.entity_id
_entity_poly.type
_entity_poly.pdbx_seq_one_letter_code
_entity_poly.pdbx_strand_id
1 'polypeptide(L)' 'MTETTASVIRENLVRFDGLPLIQRLADLPSQPADTPVRVAIGRIDLLNATLECRFAGVT' A
#
# COMPACT_ATOMS: atom_id res chain seq x y z
N MET A 1 8.89 -12.19 -3.37
CA MET A 1 7.66 -11.38 -3.39
C MET A 1 8.05 -9.99 -3.84
N THR A 2 7.26 -9.33 -4.68
CA THR A 2 7.58 -7.99 -5.19
C THR A 2 7.02 -6.95 -4.24
N GLU A 3 7.81 -5.94 -3.87
CA GLU A 3 7.42 -4.86 -2.96
C GLU A 3 7.53 -3.50 -3.66
N THR A 4 6.76 -2.53 -3.17
CA THR A 4 6.84 -1.11 -3.54
C THR A 4 6.80 -0.24 -2.27
N THR A 5 7.11 1.04 -2.41
CA THR A 5 6.95 2.03 -1.33
C THR A 5 5.66 2.83 -1.48
N ALA A 6 5.17 3.30 -0.34
CA ALA A 6 3.98 4.14 -0.23
C ALA A 6 4.06 5.02 1.02
N SER A 7 3.25 6.07 1.06
CA SER A 7 3.02 6.90 2.25
C SER A 7 1.61 6.71 2.80
N VAL A 8 1.49 6.62 4.13
CA VAL A 8 0.19 6.59 4.81
C VAL A 8 -0.54 7.92 4.61
N ILE A 9 -1.80 7.86 4.20
CA ILE A 9 -2.67 9.05 4.12
C ILE A 9 -3.41 9.22 5.45
N ARG A 10 -4.15 8.18 5.84
CA ARG A 10 -4.94 8.10 7.07
C ARG A 10 -5.47 6.68 7.24
N GLU A 11 -5.78 6.31 8.48
CA GLU A 11 -6.32 4.97 8.81
C GLU A 11 -5.43 3.87 8.22
N ASN A 12 -5.95 3.16 7.21
CA ASN A 12 -5.23 2.14 6.45
C ASN A 12 -5.15 2.43 4.94
N LEU A 13 -5.31 3.70 4.56
CA LEU A 13 -5.11 4.17 3.19
C LEU A 13 -3.66 4.60 3.00
N VAL A 14 -3.07 4.13 1.90
CA VAL A 14 -1.71 4.49 1.49
C VAL A 14 -1.73 5.00 0.05
N ARG A 15 -0.86 5.95 -0.27
CA ARG A 15 -0.57 6.39 -1.64
C ARG A 15 0.76 5.80 -2.09
N PHE A 16 0.79 5.13 -3.22
CA PHE A 16 2.04 4.63 -3.79
C PHE A 16 2.95 5.80 -4.21
N ASP A 17 4.26 5.62 -4.05
CA ASP A 17 5.20 6.72 -4.35
C ASP A 17 5.46 6.86 -5.85
N GLY A 18 5.58 5.74 -6.56
CA GLY A 18 5.88 5.71 -7.99
C GLY A 18 4.65 5.75 -8.91
N LEU A 19 3.44 5.71 -8.35
CA LEU A 19 2.19 5.65 -9.09
C LEU A 19 1.11 6.46 -8.38
N PRO A 20 0.19 7.14 -9.09
CA PRO A 20 -0.92 7.88 -8.49
C PRO A 20 -2.05 6.95 -8.01
N LEU A 21 -1.70 5.85 -7.35
CA LEU A 21 -2.64 4.84 -6.84
C LEU A 21 -2.77 4.97 -5.33
N ILE A 22 -4.01 4.99 -4.86
CA ILE A 22 -4.37 4.90 -3.45
C ILE A 22 -4.89 3.50 -3.20
N GLN A 23 -4.35 2.82 -2.19
CA GLN A 23 -4.78 1.48 -1.82
C GLN A 23 -5.11 1.37 -0.34
N ARG A 24 -6.05 0.47 -0.03
CA ARG A 24 -6.38 0.11 1.35
C ARG A 24 -5.64 -1.16 1.74
N LEU A 25 -4.90 -1.11 2.85
CA LEU A 25 -4.20 -2.26 3.41
C LEU A 25 -4.94 -2.77 4.65
N ALA A 26 -5.61 -3.92 4.55
CA ALA A 26 -6.41 -4.43 5.67
C ALA A 26 -5.59 -4.75 6.93
N ASP A 27 -4.31 -5.05 6.75
CA ASP A 27 -3.34 -5.46 7.76
C ASP A 27 -2.39 -4.33 8.21
N LEU A 28 -2.60 -3.09 7.75
CA LEU A 28 -1.79 -1.94 8.16
C LEU A 28 -2.15 -1.53 9.61
N PRO A 29 -1.20 -1.61 10.56
CA PRO A 29 -1.39 -1.06 11.90
C PRO A 29 -1.58 0.46 11.85
N SER A 30 -2.16 1.05 12.90
CA SER A 30 -2.29 2.50 13.00
C SER A 30 -0.92 3.18 12.92
N GLN A 31 -0.79 4.12 11.98
CA GLN A 31 0.41 4.91 11.77
C GLN A 31 0.04 6.38 11.57
N PRO A 32 0.94 7.32 11.90
CA PRO A 32 0.79 8.72 11.52
C PRO A 32 0.66 8.87 10.00
N ALA A 33 -0.03 9.93 9.58
CA ALA A 33 0.01 10.35 8.18
C ALA A 33 1.45 10.62 7.73
N ASP A 34 1.70 10.47 6.43
CA ASP A 34 2.99 10.61 5.76
C ASP A 34 4.07 9.58 6.16
N THR A 35 3.75 8.63 7.05
CA THR A 35 4.68 7.53 7.41
C THR A 35 5.02 6.71 6.16
N PRO A 36 6.31 6.55 5.82
CA PRO A 36 6.73 5.71 4.71
C PRO A 36 6.60 4.22 5.10
N VAL A 37 6.01 3.44 4.20
CA VAL A 37 5.79 2.01 4.38
C VAL A 37 6.19 1.23 3.14
N ARG A 38 6.54 -0.04 3.34
CA ARG A 38 6.68 -1.01 2.28
C ARG A 38 5.37 -1.78 2.11
N VAL A 39 4.98 -1.99 0.86
CA VAL A 39 3.76 -2.69 0.47
C VAL A 39 4.12 -3.88 -0.40
N ALA A 40 3.72 -5.06 0.05
CA ALA A 40 3.83 -6.28 -0.72
C ALA A 40 2.73 -6.33 -1.79
N ILE A 41 3.12 -6.58 -3.04
CA ILE A 41 2.20 -6.76 -4.16
C ILE A 41 1.89 -8.25 -4.31
N GLY A 42 0.60 -8.58 -4.20
CA GLY A 42 0.04 -9.90 -4.43
C GLY A 42 -0.51 -10.05 -5.84
N ARG A 43 -1.79 -10.41 -5.95
CA ARG A 43 -2.48 -10.59 -7.23
C ARG A 43 -2.80 -9.24 -7.88
N ILE A 44 -2.54 -9.15 -9.18
CA ILE A 44 -2.93 -8.02 -10.02
C ILE A 44 -4.11 -8.46 -10.88
N ASP A 45 -5.27 -7.84 -10.68
CA ASP A 45 -6.44 -8.06 -11.50
C ASP A 45 -6.51 -6.99 -12.59
N LEU A 46 -6.06 -7.35 -13.80
CA LEU A 46 -5.99 -6.41 -14.92
C LEU A 46 -7.37 -6.11 -15.52
N LEU A 47 -8.35 -7.00 -15.33
CA LEU A 47 -9.70 -6.82 -15.86
C LEU A 47 -10.46 -5.78 -15.03
N ASN A 48 -10.32 -5.84 -13.71
CA ASN A 48 -10.97 -4.93 -12.78
C ASN A 48 -10.09 -3.75 -12.37
N ALA A 49 -8.83 -3.71 -12.82
CA ALA A 49 -7.81 -2.74 -12.42
C ALA A 49 -7.62 -2.65 -10.89
N THR A 50 -7.58 -3.79 -10.22
CA THR A 50 -7.37 -3.88 -8.76
C THR A 50 -6.11 -4.64 -8.39
N LEU A 51 -5.62 -4.37 -7.17
CA LEU A 51 -4.40 -4.94 -6.62
C LEU A 51 -4.70 -5.51 -5.24
N GLU A 52 -4.33 -6.76 -5.02
CA GLU A 52 -4.23 -7.31 -3.68
C GLU A 52 -2.89 -6.93 -3.08
N CYS A 53 -2.92 -6.21 -1.95
CA CYS A 53 -1.72 -5.68 -1.30
C CYS A 53 -1.72 -6.06 0.18
N ARG A 54 -0.52 -6.17 0.75
CA ARG A 54 -0.31 -6.40 2.19
C ARG A 54 0.76 -5.47 2.74
N PHE A 55 0.67 -5.15 4.01
CA PHE A 55 1.70 -4.39 4.70
C PHE A 55 2.99 -5.23 4.85
N ALA A 56 4.14 -4.67 4.47
CA ALA A 56 5.45 -5.35 4.51
C ALA A 56 6.44 -4.72 5.51
N GLY A 57 6.00 -3.71 6.27
CA GLY A 57 6.80 -3.03 7.29
C GLY A 57 6.89 -1.52 7.07
N VAL A 58 7.37 -0.82 8.09
CA VAL A 58 7.82 0.57 7.96
C VAL A 58 9.20 0.60 7.31
N THR A 59 9.48 1.67 6.56
CA THR A 59 10.80 1.88 5.93
C THR A 59 11.77 2.52 6.90
#